data_AF-A0A174K5U2-F1
#
_entry.id   AF-A0A174K5U2-F1
#
_cell.length_a   1.000
_cell.length_b   1.000
_cell.length_c   1.000
_cell.angle_alpha   90.00
_cell.angle_beta   90.00
_cell.angle_gamma   90.00
#
_symmetry.space_group_name_H-M   'P 1'
#
loop_
_entity.id
_entity.type
_entity.pdbx_description
1 polymer ?
#
loop_
_entity_poly.entity_id
_entity_poly.type
_entity_poly.pdbx_seq_one_letter_code
_entity_poly.pdbx_strand_id
1 'polypeptide(L)'
;MAIISFPVERVTGIIESNAYSNLKNFIAICDDNRTLEFYAGTAEECQEKGFLNPGEFEKLTEQIRTRRLENARPKEKPAVIPEKPGLYCYTPEMGEQKPKCQIEAERSYYGRHYHINTPLQLKGRGITFDRVLESKNLSKSAQYRLGWREYTVTERAFEKLQEQYTISQELLLD
;
A
#
# COMPACT_ATOMS: atom_id res chain seq x y z
N MET A 1 -24.33 26.70 -36.34
CA MET A 1 -23.12 26.26 -35.62
C MET A 1 -22.92 27.20 -34.45
N ALA A 2 -23.25 26.76 -33.23
CA ALA A 2 -23.02 27.57 -32.03
C ALA A 2 -21.59 27.29 -31.54
N ILE A 3 -20.72 28.29 -31.66
CA ILE A 3 -19.38 28.27 -31.08
C ILE A 3 -19.58 28.51 -29.58
N ILE A 4 -19.28 27.50 -28.76
CA ILE A 4 -19.29 27.65 -27.30
C ILE A 4 -18.13 28.58 -26.95
N SER A 5 -18.44 29.83 -26.60
CA SER A 5 -17.48 30.79 -26.07
C SER A 5 -17.25 30.52 -24.58
N PHE A 6 -16.04 30.11 -24.21
CA PHE A 6 -15.68 29.94 -22.80
C PHE A 6 -15.58 31.32 -22.11
N PRO A 7 -16.35 31.60 -21.03
CA PRO A 7 -16.29 32.88 -20.33
C PRO A 7 -14.97 33.03 -19.56
N VAL A 8 -14.36 34.21 -19.66
CA VAL A 8 -13.09 34.57 -19.01
C VAL A 8 -13.37 35.15 -17.62
N GLU A 9 -13.24 34.33 -16.58
CA GLU A 9 -13.23 34.84 -15.21
C GLU A 9 -11.83 35.35 -14.87
N ARG A 10 -11.61 36.67 -15.05
CA ARG A 10 -10.44 37.34 -14.49
C ARG A 10 -10.70 37.63 -13.01
N VAL A 11 -10.51 36.63 -12.15
CA VAL A 11 -10.59 36.81 -10.69
C VAL A 11 -9.17 36.81 -10.11
N THR A 12 -8.70 38.01 -9.79
CA THR A 12 -7.66 38.37 -8.80
C THR A 12 -6.28 37.68 -8.87
N GLY A 13 -5.28 38.42 -9.34
CA GLY A 13 -3.89 38.36 -8.84
C GLY A 13 -3.00 37.21 -9.32
N ILE A 14 -3.56 36.15 -9.90
CA ILE A 14 -2.80 35.05 -10.52
C ILE A 14 -3.32 34.90 -11.95
N ILE A 15 -2.45 35.16 -12.94
CA ILE A 15 -2.80 35.04 -14.36
C ILE A 15 -2.69 33.56 -14.73
N GLU A 16 -3.68 32.75 -14.35
CA GLU A 16 -3.84 31.38 -14.85
C GLU A 16 -4.79 31.39 -16.06
N SER A 17 -4.50 30.56 -17.08
CA SER A 17 -5.44 30.38 -18.18
C SER A 17 -6.70 29.63 -17.72
N ASN A 18 -7.84 29.94 -18.32
CA ASN A 18 -9.09 29.21 -18.05
C ASN A 18 -8.96 27.71 -18.33
N ALA A 19 -8.25 27.37 -19.42
CA ALA A 19 -7.99 25.98 -19.80
C ALA A 19 -7.20 25.26 -18.70
N TYR A 20 -6.15 25.90 -18.17
CA TYR A 20 -5.38 25.36 -17.06
C TYR A 20 -6.22 25.17 -15.79
N SER A 21 -6.98 26.19 -15.36
CA SER A 21 -7.82 26.11 -14.16
C SER A 21 -8.83 24.95 -14.24
N ASN A 22 -9.49 24.80 -15.38
CA ASN A 22 -10.44 23.72 -15.61
C ASN A 22 -9.76 22.35 -15.60
N LEU A 23 -8.69 22.17 -16.37
CA LEU A 23 -7.96 20.90 -16.46
C LEU A 23 -7.38 20.50 -15.10
N LYS A 24 -6.80 21.44 -14.36
CA LYS A 24 -6.29 21.22 -13.00
C LYS A 24 -7.34 20.64 -12.07
N ASN A 25 -8.56 21.17 -12.12
CA ASN A 25 -9.68 20.67 -11.32
C ASN A 25 -10.18 19.31 -11.81
N PHE A 26 -10.29 19.10 -13.12
CA PHE A 26 -10.73 17.82 -13.67
C PHE A 26 -9.75 16.70 -13.36
N ILE A 27 -8.44 16.94 -13.51
CA ILE A 27 -7.39 15.97 -13.18
C ILE A 27 -7.41 15.64 -11.68
N ALA A 28 -7.67 16.61 -10.82
CA ALA A 28 -7.72 16.40 -9.36
C ALA A 28 -8.85 15.46 -8.92
N ILE A 29 -9.96 15.42 -9.64
CA ILE A 29 -11.15 14.61 -9.29
C ILE A 29 -11.12 13.23 -9.97
N CYS A 30 -10.19 12.97 -10.89
CA CYS A 30 -10.13 11.70 -11.62
C CYS A 30 -9.62 10.56 -10.75
N ASP A 31 -10.44 9.53 -10.53
CA ASP A 31 -10.04 8.28 -9.86
C ASP A 31 -9.72 7.13 -10.83
N ASP A 32 -9.99 7.30 -12.13
CA ASP A 32 -9.79 6.28 -13.17
C ASP A 32 -8.70 6.69 -14.18
N ASN A 33 -7.91 5.70 -14.59
CA ASN A 33 -6.79 5.92 -15.52
C ASN A 33 -7.25 6.27 -16.94
N ARG A 34 -8.41 5.76 -17.40
CA ARG A 34 -8.92 6.10 -18.75
C ARG A 34 -9.37 7.54 -18.83
N THR A 35 -10.07 8.01 -17.80
CA THR A 35 -10.48 9.42 -17.69
C THR A 35 -9.27 10.35 -17.58
N LEU A 36 -8.23 9.92 -16.86
CA LEU A 36 -6.98 10.68 -16.76
C LEU A 36 -6.24 10.79 -18.11
N GLU A 37 -6.22 9.71 -18.91
CA GLU A 37 -5.67 9.73 -20.27
C GLU A 37 -6.42 10.69 -21.20
N PHE A 38 -7.75 10.73 -21.09
CA PHE A 38 -8.57 11.68 -21.85
C PHE A 38 -8.20 13.14 -21.55
N TYR A 39 -8.06 13.50 -20.27
CA TYR A 39 -7.66 14.87 -19.90
C TYR A 39 -6.20 15.18 -20.22
N ALA A 40 -5.31 14.18 -20.21
CA ALA A 40 -3.95 14.34 -20.70
C ALA A 40 -3.93 14.73 -22.18
N GLY A 41 -4.69 14.02 -23.02
CA GLY A 41 -4.83 14.37 -24.44
C GLY A 41 -5.47 15.74 -24.66
N THR A 42 -6.44 16.12 -23.81
CA THR A 42 -7.04 17.46 -23.86
C THR A 42 -6.03 18.56 -23.50
N ALA A 43 -5.15 18.31 -22.53
CA ALA A 43 -4.09 19.24 -22.15
C ALA A 43 -3.07 19.44 -23.29
N GLU A 44 -2.71 18.37 -24.01
CA GLU A 44 -1.86 18.43 -25.21
C GLU A 44 -2.51 19.28 -26.31
N GLU A 45 -3.79 19.05 -26.61
CA GLU A 45 -4.53 19.83 -27.61
C GLU A 45 -4.62 21.33 -27.22
N CYS A 46 -4.80 21.63 -25.92
CA CYS A 46 -4.78 23.00 -25.41
C CYS A 46 -3.41 23.67 -25.55
N GLN A 47 -2.31 22.92 -25.39
CA GLN A 47 -0.96 23.41 -25.60
C GLN A 47 -0.69 23.70 -27.08
N GLU A 48 -1.07 22.79 -27.98
CA GLU A 48 -0.89 22.97 -29.44
C GLU A 48 -1.67 24.18 -29.98
N LYS A 49 -2.86 24.41 -29.45
CA LYS A 49 -3.71 25.54 -29.85
C LYS A 49 -3.37 26.86 -29.14
N GLY A 50 -2.38 26.86 -28.23
CA GLY A 50 -1.93 28.06 -27.53
C GLY A 50 -2.93 28.59 -26.50
N PHE A 51 -3.77 27.73 -25.91
CA PHE A 51 -4.72 28.11 -24.85
C PHE A 51 -4.09 28.12 -23.45
N LEU A 52 -2.84 27.66 -23.32
CA LEU A 52 -2.09 27.61 -22.06
C LEU A 52 -0.97 28.65 -22.06
N ASN A 53 -0.70 29.24 -20.89
CA ASN A 53 0.45 30.10 -20.70
C ASN A 53 1.74 29.27 -20.57
N PRO A 54 2.93 29.86 -20.79
CA PRO A 54 4.21 29.17 -20.61
C PRO A 54 4.33 28.54 -19.22
N GLY A 55 4.70 27.26 -19.15
CA GLY A 55 4.87 26.49 -17.91
C GLY A 55 3.59 25.92 -17.29
N GLU A 56 2.39 26.27 -17.78
CA GLU A 56 1.13 25.69 -17.28
C GLU A 56 0.98 24.21 -17.71
N PHE A 57 1.37 23.88 -18.93
CA PHE A 57 1.35 22.51 -19.43
C PHE A 57 2.26 21.57 -18.64
N GLU A 58 3.45 22.05 -18.24
CA GLU A 58 4.40 21.29 -17.42
C GLU A 58 3.78 20.95 -16.06
N LYS A 59 3.12 21.93 -15.42
CA LYS A 59 2.41 21.71 -14.14
C LYS A 59 1.27 20.70 -14.27
N LEU A 60 0.48 20.74 -15.36
CA LEU A 60 -0.56 19.75 -15.62
C LEU A 60 0.04 18.35 -15.80
N THR A 61 1.17 18.25 -16.50
CA THR A 61 1.88 16.99 -16.73
C THR A 61 2.40 16.38 -15.42
N GLU A 62 2.96 17.21 -14.53
CA GLU A 62 3.37 16.79 -13.19
C GLU A 62 2.18 16.32 -12.33
N GLN A 63 1.06 17.04 -12.41
CA GLN A 63 -0.17 16.67 -11.70
C GLN A 63 -0.72 15.33 -12.21
N ILE A 64 -0.78 15.12 -13.54
CA ILE A 64 -1.19 13.87 -14.17
C ILE A 64 -0.27 12.73 -13.72
N ARG A 65 1.06 12.94 -13.72
CA ARG A 65 2.02 11.93 -13.26
C ARG A 65 1.77 11.55 -11.81
N THR A 66 1.58 12.54 -10.93
CA THR A 66 1.28 12.32 -9.51
C THR A 66 -0.01 11.51 -9.36
N ARG A 67 -1.04 11.87 -10.12
CA ARG A 67 -2.33 11.18 -10.06
C ARG A 67 -2.28 9.74 -10.58
N ARG A 68 -1.48 9.45 -11.62
CA ARG A 68 -1.21 8.07 -12.06
C ARG A 68 -0.57 7.24 -10.95
N LEU A 69 0.38 7.82 -10.22
CA LEU A 69 1.02 7.15 -9.10
C LEU A 69 0.02 6.88 -7.97
N GLU A 70 -0.88 7.82 -7.68
CA GLU A 70 -1.95 7.64 -6.68
C GLU A 70 -2.95 6.56 -7.09
N ASN A 71 -3.43 6.58 -8.33
CA ASN A 71 -4.35 5.57 -8.86
C ASN A 71 -3.72 4.17 -8.92
N ALA A 72 -2.40 4.10 -9.12
CA ALA A 72 -1.65 2.86 -9.10
C ALA A 72 -1.39 2.32 -7.68
N ARG A 73 -1.63 3.11 -6.62
CA ARG A 73 -1.51 2.60 -5.25
C ARG A 73 -2.55 1.52 -5.03
N PRO A 74 -2.16 0.34 -4.50
CA PRO A 74 -3.11 -0.70 -4.20
C PRO A 74 -4.11 -0.19 -3.16
N LYS A 75 -5.40 -0.48 -3.38
CA LYS A 75 -6.45 -0.15 -2.42
C LYS A 75 -6.20 -0.95 -1.14
N GLU A 76 -6.15 -0.27 -0.01
CA GLU A 76 -5.96 -0.92 1.29
C GLU A 76 -7.09 -1.92 1.54
N LYS A 77 -6.75 -3.22 1.65
CA LYS A 77 -7.70 -4.25 2.02
C LYS A 77 -7.78 -4.32 3.55
N PRO A 78 -8.98 -4.39 4.13
CA PRO A 78 -9.13 -4.45 5.58
C PRO A 78 -8.47 -5.71 6.15
N ALA A 79 -7.87 -5.57 7.33
CA ALA A 79 -7.25 -6.69 8.04
C ALA A 79 -8.27 -7.80 8.31
N VAL A 80 -7.95 -9.03 7.88
CA VAL A 80 -8.75 -10.22 8.21
C VAL A 80 -8.61 -10.52 9.70
N ILE A 81 -9.73 -10.70 10.39
CA ILE A 81 -9.76 -11.18 11.78
C ILE A 81 -10.00 -12.70 11.73
N PRO A 82 -8.98 -13.53 11.92
CA PRO A 82 -9.11 -14.97 11.79
C PRO A 82 -9.81 -15.57 13.01
N GLU A 83 -10.94 -16.25 12.79
CA GLU A 83 -11.67 -16.98 13.85
C GLU A 83 -11.24 -18.44 13.98
N LYS A 84 -10.71 -19.03 12.90
CA LYS A 84 -10.32 -20.45 12.86
C LYS A 84 -8.79 -20.60 12.81
N PRO A 85 -8.23 -21.63 13.44
CA PRO A 85 -6.82 -21.99 13.27
C PRO A 85 -6.43 -22.11 11.80
N GLY A 86 -5.22 -21.69 11.48
CA GLY A 86 -4.69 -21.75 10.13
C GLY A 86 -3.63 -20.70 9.85
N LEU A 87 -3.08 -20.79 8.64
CA LEU A 87 -2.11 -19.84 8.11
C LEU A 87 -2.83 -18.75 7.29
N TYR A 88 -2.61 -17.50 7.68
CA TYR A 88 -3.14 -16.32 7.03
C TYR A 88 -1.97 -15.52 6.45
N CYS A 89 -1.78 -15.64 5.14
CA CYS A 89 -0.77 -14.89 4.41
C CYS A 89 -1.30 -13.50 4.05
N TYR A 90 -0.42 -12.50 4.10
CA TYR A 90 -0.73 -11.14 3.63
C TYR A 90 0.45 -10.59 2.83
N THR A 91 0.15 -9.81 1.80
CA THR A 91 1.14 -9.11 0.97
C THR A 91 0.99 -7.60 1.12
N PRO A 92 1.80 -6.94 1.96
CA PRO A 92 1.73 -5.49 2.18
C PRO A 92 1.85 -4.66 0.91
N GLU A 93 2.66 -5.13 -0.05
CA GLU A 93 2.87 -4.48 -1.35
C GLU A 93 1.61 -4.42 -2.21
N MET A 94 0.62 -5.27 -1.94
CA MET A 94 -0.70 -5.28 -2.58
C MET A 94 -1.76 -4.56 -1.73
N GLY A 95 -1.34 -3.77 -0.74
CA GLY A 95 -2.22 -3.03 0.16
C GLY A 95 -2.92 -3.91 1.21
N GLU A 96 -2.46 -5.15 1.41
CA GLU A 96 -3.06 -6.05 2.40
C GLU A 96 -2.56 -5.73 3.80
N GLN A 97 -3.50 -5.50 4.72
CA GLN A 97 -3.17 -5.28 6.11
C GLN A 97 -2.89 -6.60 6.83
N LYS A 98 -1.98 -6.52 7.81
CA LYS A 98 -1.61 -7.65 8.65
C LYS A 98 -2.81 -8.20 9.43
N PRO A 99 -3.11 -9.52 9.35
CA PRO A 99 -4.19 -10.12 10.11
C PRO A 99 -3.82 -10.23 11.60
N LYS A 100 -4.83 -10.09 12.47
CA LYS A 100 -4.64 -10.13 13.93
C LYS A 100 -4.59 -11.59 14.42
N CYS A 101 -3.42 -12.21 14.29
CA CYS A 101 -3.16 -13.59 14.67
C CYS A 101 -2.52 -13.73 16.06
N GLN A 102 -2.55 -14.95 16.63
CA GLN A 102 -1.88 -15.26 17.90
C GLN A 102 -0.37 -15.51 17.73
N ILE A 103 0.03 -15.95 16.54
CA ILE A 103 1.41 -16.24 16.18
C ILE A 103 1.74 -15.47 14.91
N GLU A 104 2.94 -14.93 14.85
CA GLU A 104 3.48 -14.29 13.66
C GLU A 104 4.69 -15.07 13.18
N ALA A 105 4.67 -15.49 11.91
CA ALA A 105 5.66 -16.38 11.33
C ALA A 105 6.43 -15.71 10.19
N GLU A 106 7.72 -16.02 10.13
CA GLU A 106 8.63 -15.66 9.06
C GLU A 106 9.36 -16.92 8.60
N ARG A 107 9.44 -17.12 7.29
CA ARG A 107 10.16 -18.27 6.73
C ARG A 107 11.64 -17.94 6.68
N SER A 108 12.50 -18.86 7.12
CA SER A 108 13.94 -18.64 7.01
C SER A 108 14.40 -18.60 5.55
N TYR A 109 15.50 -17.88 5.29
CA TYR A 109 16.05 -17.66 3.95
C TYR A 109 16.35 -18.96 3.18
N TYR A 110 16.69 -20.04 3.88
CA TYR A 110 16.92 -21.37 3.28
C TYR A 110 15.71 -22.30 3.37
N GLY A 111 14.56 -21.79 3.80
CA GLY A 111 13.26 -22.44 3.70
C GLY A 111 12.98 -23.65 4.59
N ARG A 112 13.97 -24.09 5.41
CA ARG A 112 13.88 -25.34 6.19
C ARG A 112 13.22 -25.21 7.56
N HIS A 113 13.04 -23.99 8.04
CA HIS A 113 12.46 -23.69 9.35
C HIS A 113 11.74 -22.35 9.31
N TYR A 114 10.87 -22.16 10.29
CA TYR A 114 10.17 -20.89 10.50
C TYR A 114 10.65 -20.26 11.80
N HIS A 115 10.80 -18.95 11.79
CA HIS A 115 10.90 -18.16 13.00
C HIS A 115 9.50 -17.68 13.35
N ILE A 116 9.05 -17.96 14.57
CA ILE A 116 7.75 -17.55 15.05
C ILE A 116 7.88 -16.67 16.29
N ASN A 117 7.04 -15.65 16.36
CA ASN A 117 6.92 -14.76 17.49
C ASN A 117 5.51 -14.88 18.07
N THR A 118 5.41 -15.10 19.37
CA THR A 118 4.12 -15.23 20.04
C THR A 118 4.20 -14.88 21.53
N PRO A 119 3.12 -14.33 22.14
CA PRO A 119 3.05 -14.18 23.60
C PRO A 119 2.90 -15.53 24.32
N LEU A 120 2.53 -16.60 23.60
CA LEU A 120 2.30 -17.93 24.15
C LEU A 120 3.62 -18.61 24.55
N GLN A 121 3.53 -19.57 25.48
CA GLN A 121 4.66 -20.45 25.79
C GLN A 121 4.48 -21.78 25.07
N LEU A 122 5.25 -21.97 24.00
CA LEU A 122 5.21 -23.20 23.20
C LEU A 122 6.27 -24.18 23.68
N LYS A 123 5.93 -25.48 23.63
CA LYS A 123 6.81 -26.61 23.92
C LYS A 123 6.46 -27.78 23.00
N GLY A 124 7.47 -28.55 22.60
CA GLY A 124 7.24 -29.75 21.79
C GLY A 124 8.47 -30.12 20.97
N ARG A 125 8.39 -31.30 20.33
CA ARG A 125 9.44 -31.75 19.41
C ARG A 125 9.47 -30.84 18.18
N GLY A 126 10.65 -30.34 17.83
CA GLY A 126 10.83 -29.46 16.68
C GLY A 126 10.47 -27.99 16.95
N ILE A 127 10.31 -27.60 18.22
CA ILE A 127 10.17 -26.22 18.66
C ILE A 127 11.36 -25.88 19.54
N THR A 128 12.21 -24.96 19.08
CA THR A 128 13.37 -24.46 19.80
C THR A 128 13.06 -23.05 20.30
N PHE A 129 13.21 -22.82 21.61
CA PHE A 129 13.10 -21.47 22.16
C PHE A 129 14.38 -20.70 21.91
N ASP A 130 14.27 -19.51 21.30
CA ASP A 130 15.42 -18.69 20.98
C ASP A 130 15.63 -17.60 22.02
N ARG A 131 14.62 -16.75 22.25
CA ARG A 131 14.70 -15.65 23.24
C ARG A 131 13.35 -15.05 23.60
N VAL A 132 13.36 -14.17 24.60
CA VAL A 132 12.28 -13.19 24.84
C VAL A 132 12.64 -11.89 24.10
N LEU A 133 11.67 -11.29 23.41
CA LEU A 133 11.84 -10.04 22.68
C LEU A 133 11.86 -8.86 23.65
N GLU A 134 13.02 -8.21 23.74
CA GLU A 134 13.25 -6.99 24.50
C GLU A 134 13.22 -5.78 23.58
N SER A 135 13.06 -4.58 24.13
CA SER A 135 12.98 -3.34 23.35
C SER A 135 14.19 -3.12 22.44
N LYS A 136 15.40 -3.55 22.87
CA LYS A 136 16.65 -3.48 22.08
C LYS A 136 16.65 -4.38 20.84
N ASN A 137 15.82 -5.43 20.81
CA ASN A 137 15.70 -6.38 19.70
C ASN A 137 14.63 -5.94 18.69
N LEU A 138 13.88 -4.86 18.97
CA LEU A 138 12.69 -4.48 18.24
C LEU A 138 12.84 -3.09 17.59
N SER A 139 12.41 -2.98 16.34
CA SER A 139 12.22 -1.68 15.69
C SER A 139 11.04 -0.92 16.33
N LYS A 140 10.94 0.40 16.09
CA LYS A 140 9.82 1.22 16.60
C LYS A 140 8.45 0.64 16.23
N SER A 141 8.31 0.14 15.00
CA SER A 141 7.07 -0.46 14.49
C SER A 141 6.75 -1.83 15.13
N ALA A 142 7.76 -2.53 15.65
CA ALA A 142 7.61 -3.87 16.23
C ALA A 142 7.51 -3.87 17.76
N GLN A 143 7.49 -2.69 18.42
CA GLN A 143 7.48 -2.58 19.88
C GLN A 143 6.25 -3.24 20.54
N TYR A 144 5.14 -3.44 19.82
CA TYR A 144 3.99 -4.18 20.34
C TYR A 144 4.29 -5.66 20.66
N ARG A 145 5.40 -6.20 20.15
CA ARG A 145 5.89 -7.56 20.46
C ARG A 145 6.77 -7.62 21.72
N LEU A 146 6.89 -6.52 22.48
CA LEU A 146 7.69 -6.51 23.69
C LEU A 146 7.22 -7.59 24.68
N GLY A 147 8.14 -8.43 25.14
CA GLY A 147 7.84 -9.55 26.05
C GLY A 147 7.35 -10.82 25.36
N TRP A 148 7.17 -10.82 24.03
CA TRP A 148 6.86 -12.03 23.27
C TRP A 148 8.06 -12.96 23.22
N ARG A 149 7.81 -14.23 22.90
CA ARG A 149 8.82 -15.27 22.75
C ARG A 149 9.06 -15.56 21.28
N GLU A 150 10.33 -15.63 20.92
CA GLU A 150 10.80 -16.06 19.61
C GLU A 150 11.16 -17.55 19.67
N TYR A 151 10.73 -18.29 18.66
CA TYR A 151 11.04 -19.71 18.50
C TYR A 151 11.45 -20.01 17.07
N THR A 152 12.37 -20.97 16.92
CA THR A 152 12.65 -21.62 15.65
C THR A 152 11.90 -22.94 15.61
N VAL A 153 11.08 -23.12 14.58
CA VAL A 153 10.24 -24.31 14.43
C VAL A 153 10.50 -25.04 13.11
N THR A 154 10.48 -26.37 13.16
CA THR A 154 10.54 -27.21 11.95
C THR A 154 9.23 -27.17 11.18
N GLU A 155 9.24 -27.52 9.89
CA GLU A 155 8.04 -27.56 9.05
C GLU A 155 6.91 -28.41 9.67
N ARG A 156 7.24 -29.61 10.16
CA ARG A 156 6.26 -30.49 10.82
C ARG A 156 5.69 -29.92 12.11
N ALA A 157 6.49 -29.17 12.86
CA ALA A 157 5.99 -28.50 14.06
C ALA A 157 5.10 -27.32 13.67
N PHE A 158 5.45 -26.59 12.61
CA PHE A 158 4.68 -25.49 12.07
C PHE A 158 3.30 -25.93 11.56
N GLU A 159 3.22 -27.03 10.80
CA GLU A 159 1.94 -27.63 10.35
C GLU A 159 1.00 -27.90 11.54
N LYS A 160 1.52 -28.49 12.63
CA LYS A 160 0.73 -28.73 13.85
C LYS A 160 0.29 -27.47 14.56
N LEU A 161 1.09 -26.41 14.50
CA LEU A 161 0.72 -25.11 15.06
C LEU A 161 -0.41 -24.47 14.26
N GLN A 162 -0.44 -24.64 12.93
CA GLN A 162 -1.53 -24.15 12.08
C GLN A 162 -2.87 -24.82 12.41
N GLU A 163 -2.87 -26.08 12.85
CA GLU A 163 -4.10 -26.77 13.28
C GLU A 163 -4.68 -26.21 14.58
N GLN A 164 -3.86 -25.58 15.42
CA GLN A 164 -4.24 -25.17 16.78
C GLN A 164 -4.38 -23.66 16.95
N TYR A 165 -3.62 -22.88 16.18
CA TYR A 165 -3.47 -21.45 16.35
C TYR A 165 -3.70 -20.69 15.04
N THR A 166 -4.08 -19.43 15.17
CA THR A 166 -4.06 -18.50 14.05
C THR A 166 -2.65 -17.96 13.87
N ILE A 167 -2.11 -18.12 12.66
CA ILE A 167 -0.74 -17.73 12.32
C ILE A 167 -0.78 -16.73 11.17
N SER A 168 -0.16 -15.56 11.32
CA SER A 168 0.04 -14.62 10.22
C SER A 168 1.41 -14.81 9.59
N GLN A 169 1.52 -14.76 8.27
CA GLN A 169 2.80 -14.75 7.56
C GLN A 169 2.82 -13.66 6.50
N GLU A 170 3.91 -12.90 6.46
CA GLU A 170 4.15 -11.92 5.41
C GLU A 170 4.72 -12.60 4.16
N LEU A 171 4.15 -12.28 3.00
CA LEU A 171 4.66 -12.69 1.70
C LEU A 171 5.05 -11.44 0.90
N LEU A 172 6.33 -11.35 0.54
CA LEU A 172 6.86 -10.31 -0.34
C LEU A 172 6.72 -10.77 -1.80
N LEU A 173 6.43 -9.84 -2.72
CA LEU A 173 6.52 -10.13 -4.15
C LEU A 173 8.01 -10.10 -4.54
N ASP A 174 8.44 -11.07 -5.34
CA ASP A 174 9.78 -11.14 -5.93
C ASP A 174 9.73 -10.66 -7.39
#